data_AF-A0A2S5N3L0-F1
#
_entry.id   AF-A0A2S5N3L0-F1
#
_cell.length_a   1.000
_cell.length_b   1.000
_cell.length_c   1.000
_cell.angle_alpha   90.00
_cell.angle_beta   90.00
_cell.angle_gamma   90.00
#
_symmetry.space_group_name_H-M   'P 1'
#
loop_
_entity.id
_entity.type
_entity.pdbx_description
1 polymer ?
#
loop_
_entity_poly.entity_id
_entity_poly.type
_entity_poly.pdbx_seq_one_letter_code
_entity_poly.pdbx_strand_id
1 'polypeptide(L)'
;MSGDDEINIRPGRIRSKTPVKGKSFVARVLAATQKAGGLHRFGARGSSRGAFGRGRAASLGALRGLSSGSRGVVVKARVVRHSQKSVPLSAHLSYLRRDGVTRDGAPGKMFDAASDVADGRAFAERCQGDRHHFRFIVSPDDATELSDLRAFTRDLMNDISRDLGTTIDWVAVDHWNTEHPHIHVLVRGRADDGGDLVINRGYISRGFRARAEKLVTLELGR
;
A
#
# COMPACT_ATOMS: atom_id res chain seq x y z
N MET A 1 67.36 -33.28 -58.07
CA MET A 1 67.82 -34.32 -57.13
C MET A 1 67.67 -33.76 -55.73
N SER A 2 67.18 -34.60 -54.84
CA SER A 2 66.51 -34.34 -53.57
C SER A 2 67.31 -33.55 -52.53
N GLY A 3 66.61 -32.76 -51.74
CA GLY A 3 67.07 -32.25 -50.45
C GLY A 3 65.88 -32.19 -49.52
N ASP A 4 65.74 -33.22 -48.68
CA ASP A 4 64.71 -33.36 -47.64
C ASP A 4 64.84 -32.24 -46.60
N ASP A 5 63.84 -31.37 -46.49
CA ASP A 5 63.70 -30.48 -45.34
C ASP A 5 63.03 -31.23 -44.19
N GLU A 6 63.83 -31.53 -43.18
CA GLU A 6 63.53 -32.27 -41.97
C GLU A 6 62.51 -31.51 -41.07
N ILE A 7 61.25 -31.96 -41.07
CA ILE A 7 60.17 -31.35 -40.27
C ILE A 7 60.32 -31.75 -38.80
N ASN A 8 60.83 -30.83 -37.98
CA ASN A 8 60.92 -30.99 -36.54
C ASN A 8 59.62 -30.52 -35.83
N ILE A 9 58.69 -31.44 -35.56
CA ILE A 9 57.46 -31.16 -34.78
C ILE A 9 57.80 -31.14 -33.28
N ARG A 10 57.53 -30.02 -32.60
CA ARG A 10 57.56 -29.93 -31.12
C ARG A 10 56.14 -29.91 -30.55
N PRO A 11 55.63 -31.02 -29.97
CA PRO A 11 54.33 -31.03 -29.32
C PRO A 11 54.36 -30.13 -28.07
N GLY A 12 53.45 -29.16 -28.01
CA GLY A 12 53.29 -28.30 -26.84
C GLY A 12 52.75 -29.04 -25.62
N ARG A 13 52.97 -28.46 -24.43
CA ARG A 13 52.56 -28.99 -23.12
C ARG A 13 51.05 -29.21 -23.03
N ILE A 14 50.63 -30.46 -22.81
CA ILE A 14 49.22 -30.83 -22.57
C ILE A 14 48.76 -30.23 -21.23
N ARG A 15 47.80 -29.31 -21.26
CA ARG A 15 47.13 -28.78 -20.06
C ARG A 15 46.02 -29.73 -19.64
N SER A 16 46.08 -30.22 -18.40
CA SER A 16 45.00 -31.00 -17.78
C SER A 16 43.75 -30.12 -17.56
N LYS A 17 42.57 -30.62 -17.92
CA LYS A 17 41.30 -29.96 -17.63
C LYS A 17 41.03 -30.05 -16.12
N THR A 18 40.83 -28.91 -15.47
CA THR A 18 40.40 -28.81 -14.06
C THR A 18 39.06 -29.54 -13.87
N PRO A 19 38.85 -30.30 -12.78
CA PRO A 19 37.59 -30.99 -12.55
C PRO A 19 36.46 -29.98 -12.27
N VAL A 20 35.35 -30.09 -13.00
CA VAL A 20 34.16 -29.26 -12.80
C VAL A 20 33.56 -29.60 -11.44
N LYS A 21 33.69 -28.71 -10.47
CA LYS A 21 33.09 -28.83 -9.14
C LYS A 21 31.57 -28.92 -9.28
N GLY A 22 30.97 -30.06 -8.92
CA GLY A 22 29.53 -30.25 -8.92
C GLY A 22 28.83 -29.25 -7.97
N LYS A 23 27.69 -28.70 -8.39
CA LYS A 23 26.93 -27.71 -7.61
C LYS A 23 26.55 -28.28 -6.23
N SER A 24 26.71 -27.48 -5.17
CA SER A 24 26.36 -27.83 -3.80
C SER A 24 24.89 -28.25 -3.68
N PHE A 25 24.56 -29.07 -2.68
CA PHE A 25 23.20 -29.53 -2.44
C PHE A 25 22.22 -28.36 -2.32
N VAL A 26 22.59 -27.30 -1.61
CA VAL A 26 21.81 -26.05 -1.48
C VAL A 26 21.56 -25.41 -2.85
N ALA A 27 22.56 -25.34 -3.74
CA ALA A 27 22.40 -24.80 -5.08
C ALA A 27 21.47 -25.66 -5.95
N ARG A 28 21.44 -26.98 -5.72
CA ARG A 28 20.52 -27.91 -6.38
C ARG A 28 19.09 -27.74 -5.89
N VAL A 29 18.90 -27.58 -4.58
CA VAL A 29 17.59 -27.31 -3.97
C VAL A 29 17.05 -25.97 -4.47
N LEU A 30 17.84 -24.90 -4.45
CA LEU A 30 17.42 -23.59 -4.98
C LEU A 30 17.02 -23.65 -6.46
N ALA A 31 17.80 -24.37 -7.27
CA ALA A 31 17.51 -24.55 -8.69
C ALA A 31 16.23 -25.37 -8.92
N ALA A 32 15.99 -26.41 -8.11
CA ALA A 32 14.77 -27.20 -8.17
C ALA A 32 13.54 -26.37 -7.76
N THR A 33 13.65 -25.54 -6.71
CA THR A 33 12.57 -24.62 -6.29
C THR A 33 12.26 -23.58 -7.36
N GLN A 34 13.27 -23.04 -8.05
CA GLN A 34 13.07 -22.12 -9.18
C GLN A 34 12.42 -22.82 -10.39
N LYS A 35 12.83 -24.06 -10.68
CA LYS A 35 12.31 -24.85 -11.81
C LYS A 35 10.87 -25.34 -11.56
N ALA A 36 10.48 -25.51 -10.30
CA ALA A 36 9.13 -25.88 -9.87
C ALA A 36 8.17 -24.67 -9.72
N GLY A 37 8.53 -23.49 -10.25
CA GLY A 37 7.66 -22.31 -10.22
C GLY A 37 7.67 -21.56 -8.89
N GLY A 38 8.85 -21.36 -8.30
CA GLY A 38 9.05 -20.72 -6.99
C GLY A 38 8.19 -19.47 -6.73
N LEU A 39 7.88 -19.25 -5.44
CA LEU A 39 7.03 -18.18 -4.89
C LEU A 39 6.91 -16.97 -5.84
N HIS A 40 5.71 -16.77 -6.39
CA HIS A 40 5.35 -15.68 -7.27
C HIS A 40 5.97 -14.36 -6.79
N ARG A 41 7.12 -14.00 -7.39
CA ARG A 41 7.70 -12.66 -7.24
C ARG A 41 6.80 -11.71 -8.00
N PHE A 42 5.88 -11.06 -7.30
CA PHE A 42 5.24 -9.84 -7.79
C PHE A 42 6.33 -8.82 -8.13
N GLY A 43 6.69 -8.77 -9.42
CA GLY A 43 7.41 -7.72 -10.13
C GLY A 43 8.45 -6.91 -9.34
N ALA A 44 9.63 -7.47 -9.11
CA ALA A 44 10.84 -6.70 -8.86
C ALA A 44 11.66 -6.57 -10.15
N ARG A 45 11.10 -5.89 -11.16
CA ARG A 45 11.89 -5.32 -12.27
C ARG A 45 12.09 -3.84 -11.97
N GLY A 46 13.35 -3.45 -11.79
CA GLY A 46 13.75 -2.11 -11.42
C GLY A 46 13.16 -1.05 -12.33
N SER A 47 12.46 -0.10 -11.71
CA SER A 47 12.21 1.21 -12.27
C SER A 47 12.24 2.19 -11.11
N SER A 48 12.99 3.27 -11.25
CA SER A 48 13.01 4.43 -10.35
C SER A 48 11.62 5.02 -10.06
N ARG A 49 10.57 4.56 -10.77
CA ARG A 49 9.15 4.91 -10.59
C ARG A 49 8.55 4.57 -9.21
N GLY A 50 9.21 3.76 -8.38
CA GLY A 50 8.74 3.41 -7.03
C GLY A 50 9.24 4.32 -5.91
N ALA A 51 10.16 5.25 -6.18
CA ALA A 51 10.80 6.08 -5.16
C ALA A 51 10.11 7.44 -4.92
N PHE A 52 9.24 7.88 -5.83
CA PHE A 52 8.59 9.18 -5.76
C PHE A 52 7.41 9.19 -4.77
N GLY A 53 7.14 10.34 -4.17
CA GLY A 53 6.03 10.55 -3.24
C GLY A 53 6.38 10.34 -1.76
N ARG A 54 5.53 10.92 -0.90
CA ARG A 54 5.60 10.88 0.56
C ARG A 54 5.30 9.47 1.10
N GLY A 55 5.83 9.11 2.27
CA GLY A 55 5.63 7.78 2.88
C GLY A 55 6.55 6.67 2.39
N ARG A 56 7.56 6.95 1.55
CA ARG A 56 8.50 5.93 1.06
C ARG A 56 9.23 5.21 2.20
N ALA A 57 9.83 5.94 3.14
CA ALA A 57 10.58 5.34 4.25
C ALA A 57 9.68 4.43 5.09
N ALA A 58 8.50 4.92 5.45
CA ALA A 58 7.49 4.13 6.16
C ALA A 58 7.07 2.87 5.36
N SER A 59 6.96 2.95 4.03
CA SER A 59 6.60 1.79 3.20
C SER A 59 7.63 0.66 3.21
N LEU A 60 8.91 0.97 3.42
CA LEU A 60 9.98 -0.02 3.50
C LEU A 60 9.97 -0.76 4.84
N GLY A 61 9.56 -0.08 5.91
CA GLY A 61 9.40 -0.63 7.25
C GLY A 61 7.99 -1.13 7.59
N ALA A 62 7.02 -0.93 6.68
CA ALA A 62 5.59 -1.12 6.95
C ALA A 62 5.27 -2.48 7.59
N LEU A 63 5.86 -3.55 7.07
CA LEU A 63 5.61 -4.92 7.53
C LEU A 63 6.40 -5.32 8.79
N ARG A 64 7.34 -4.49 9.25
CA ARG A 64 8.08 -4.78 10.48
C ARG A 64 7.14 -4.72 11.67
N GLY A 65 7.14 -5.77 12.50
CA GLY A 65 6.25 -5.89 13.66
C GLY A 65 4.90 -6.54 13.35
N LEU A 66 4.58 -6.80 12.07
CA LEU A 66 3.49 -7.70 11.72
C LEU A 66 4.00 -9.15 11.76
N SER A 67 3.24 -10.03 12.38
CA SER A 67 3.48 -11.49 12.37
C SER A 67 2.24 -12.24 11.89
N SER A 68 2.32 -13.57 11.77
CA SER A 68 1.21 -14.41 11.29
C SER A 68 -0.08 -14.31 12.11
N GLY A 69 0.00 -13.92 13.39
CA GLY A 69 -1.18 -13.72 14.24
C GLY A 69 -1.79 -12.32 14.14
N SER A 70 -1.36 -11.47 13.21
CA SER A 70 -1.84 -10.07 13.18
C SER A 70 -3.26 -10.06 12.67
N ARG A 71 -4.09 -9.21 13.28
CA ARG A 71 -5.47 -8.99 12.84
C ARG A 71 -5.44 -8.39 11.44
N GLY A 72 -6.27 -8.90 10.54
CA GLY A 72 -6.28 -8.52 9.14
C GLY A 72 -7.10 -7.27 8.88
N VAL A 73 -6.69 -6.50 7.87
CA VAL A 73 -7.45 -5.36 7.37
C VAL A 73 -7.40 -5.32 5.84
N VAL A 74 -8.55 -5.20 5.20
CA VAL A 74 -8.62 -4.90 3.76
C VAL A 74 -8.62 -3.39 3.57
N VAL A 75 -7.72 -2.91 2.71
CA VAL A 75 -7.68 -1.50 2.28
C VAL A 75 -7.77 -1.41 0.76
N LYS A 76 -8.84 -0.77 0.26
CA LYS A 76 -8.96 -0.41 -1.16
C LYS A 76 -8.63 1.07 -1.32
N ALA A 77 -7.77 1.40 -2.27
CA ALA A 77 -7.34 2.78 -2.52
C ALA A 77 -7.63 3.18 -3.97
N ARG A 78 -8.16 4.39 -4.16
CA ARG A 78 -8.37 5.00 -5.47
C ARG A 78 -7.91 6.45 -5.48
N VAL A 79 -7.20 6.84 -6.54
CA VAL A 79 -6.86 8.25 -6.82
C VAL A 79 -7.84 8.75 -7.87
N VAL A 80 -8.59 9.81 -7.55
CA VAL A 80 -9.59 10.39 -8.44
C VAL A 80 -9.12 11.75 -8.89
N ARG A 81 -8.77 11.87 -10.17
CA ARG A 81 -8.38 13.14 -10.79
C ARG A 81 -9.60 14.00 -11.04
N HIS A 82 -9.47 15.29 -10.76
CA HIS A 82 -10.51 16.27 -11.08
C HIS A 82 -10.37 16.68 -12.54
N SER A 83 -11.52 16.79 -13.21
CA SER A 83 -11.63 17.21 -14.59
C SER A 83 -13.07 17.69 -14.81
N GLN A 84 -13.31 18.43 -15.89
CA GLN A 84 -14.66 18.91 -16.23
C GLN A 84 -15.68 17.78 -16.43
N LYS A 85 -15.23 16.55 -16.69
CA LYS A 85 -16.09 15.36 -16.86
C LYS A 85 -16.23 14.51 -15.58
N SER A 86 -15.53 14.87 -14.50
CA SER A 86 -15.54 14.08 -13.27
C SER A 86 -16.85 14.31 -12.50
N VAL A 87 -17.42 13.24 -11.93
CA VAL A 87 -18.57 13.35 -11.02
C VAL A 87 -18.19 14.28 -9.85
N PRO A 88 -19.04 15.27 -9.52
CA PRO A 88 -18.79 16.19 -8.41
C PRO A 88 -18.55 15.43 -7.10
N LEU A 89 -17.54 15.86 -6.34
CA LEU A 89 -17.20 15.25 -5.04
C LEU A 89 -18.37 15.34 -4.06
N SER A 90 -19.12 16.45 -4.08
CA SER A 90 -20.32 16.66 -3.27
C SER A 90 -21.40 15.59 -3.50
N ALA A 91 -21.59 15.16 -4.76
CA ALA A 91 -22.53 14.09 -5.09
C ALA A 91 -22.08 12.75 -4.48
N HIS A 92 -20.78 12.46 -4.54
CA HIS A 92 -20.23 11.24 -3.92
C HIS A 92 -20.36 11.25 -2.40
N LEU A 93 -20.09 12.37 -1.74
CA LEU A 93 -20.25 12.50 -0.30
C LEU A 93 -21.71 12.37 0.13
N SER A 94 -22.64 12.93 -0.65
CA SER A 94 -24.07 12.78 -0.41
C SER A 94 -24.51 11.31 -0.51
N TYR A 95 -23.99 10.60 -1.52
CA TYR A 95 -24.21 9.16 -1.68
C TYR A 95 -23.69 8.36 -0.48
N LEU A 96 -22.45 8.59 -0.06
CA LEU A 96 -21.86 7.89 1.09
C LEU A 96 -22.61 8.14 2.40
N ARG A 97 -23.17 9.34 2.58
CA ARG A 97 -23.97 9.68 3.76
C ARG A 97 -25.34 8.98 3.76
N ARG A 98 -25.92 8.81 2.58
CA ARG A 98 -27.23 8.16 2.41
C ARG A 98 -27.13 6.64 2.55
N ASP A 99 -26.11 6.06 1.94
CA ASP A 99 -25.91 4.61 1.95
C ASP A 99 -25.27 4.14 3.25
N GLY A 100 -24.57 5.03 3.95
CA GLY A 100 -24.01 4.73 5.25
C GLY A 100 -25.08 4.62 6.32
N VAL A 101 -24.95 3.59 7.14
CA VAL A 101 -25.72 3.43 8.38
C VAL A 101 -24.72 3.23 9.51
N THR A 102 -24.90 3.95 10.61
CA THR A 102 -24.08 3.81 11.82
C THR A 102 -24.44 2.52 12.58
N ARG A 103 -23.63 2.17 13.59
CA ARG A 103 -23.83 0.93 14.37
C ARG A 103 -25.22 0.81 15.00
N ASP A 104 -25.82 1.93 15.37
CA ASP A 104 -27.15 2.07 15.98
C ASP A 104 -28.30 2.16 14.96
N GLY A 105 -28.02 2.03 13.65
CA GLY A 105 -29.03 2.08 12.61
C GLY A 105 -29.40 3.49 12.13
N ALA A 106 -28.76 4.54 12.64
CA ALA A 106 -28.99 5.91 12.18
C ALA A 106 -28.31 6.18 10.82
N PRO A 107 -28.74 7.22 10.08
CA PRO A 107 -28.07 7.63 8.85
C PRO A 107 -26.60 7.98 9.10
N GLY A 108 -25.72 7.58 8.18
CA GLY A 108 -24.29 7.83 8.24
C GLY A 108 -23.98 9.30 8.46
N LYS A 109 -23.09 9.60 9.40
CA LYS A 109 -22.61 10.96 9.67
C LYS A 109 -21.15 11.07 9.29
N MET A 110 -20.83 12.07 8.46
CA MET A 110 -19.44 12.39 8.16
C MET A 110 -18.74 12.84 9.43
N PHE A 111 -17.48 12.43 9.58
CA PHE A 111 -16.60 12.85 10.65
C PHE A 111 -15.21 13.16 10.10
N ASP A 112 -14.41 13.89 10.87
CA ASP A 112 -13.04 14.25 10.52
C ASP A 112 -12.11 14.11 11.74
N ALA A 113 -10.91 14.67 11.65
CA ALA A 113 -9.94 14.60 12.74
C ALA A 113 -10.43 15.19 14.07
N ALA A 114 -11.33 16.20 14.05
CA ALA A 114 -11.71 16.98 15.22
C ALA A 114 -13.19 16.83 15.59
N SER A 115 -14.07 16.46 14.66
CA SER A 115 -15.52 16.46 14.85
C SER A 115 -16.16 15.15 14.40
N ASP A 116 -17.24 14.74 15.07
CA ASP A 116 -18.11 13.62 14.68
C ASP A 116 -19.22 14.01 13.70
N VAL A 117 -19.31 15.31 13.38
CA VAL A 117 -20.26 15.90 12.44
C VAL A 117 -19.50 16.85 11.53
N ALA A 118 -18.73 16.30 10.61
CA ALA A 118 -17.99 17.05 9.60
C ALA A 118 -18.90 17.50 8.46
N ASP A 119 -18.68 18.72 7.96
CA ASP A 119 -19.39 19.23 6.80
C ASP A 119 -18.74 18.73 5.50
N GLY A 120 -19.36 17.69 4.91
CA GLY A 120 -18.93 17.14 3.62
C GLY A 120 -19.03 18.13 2.46
N ARG A 121 -19.96 19.10 2.49
CA ARG A 121 -20.05 20.14 1.46
C ARG A 121 -18.85 21.09 1.55
N ALA A 122 -18.54 21.56 2.76
CA ALA A 122 -17.37 22.40 2.99
C ALA A 122 -16.07 21.68 2.59
N PHE A 123 -15.94 20.38 2.89
CA PHE A 123 -14.81 19.58 2.41
C PHE A 123 -14.74 19.51 0.87
N ALA A 124 -15.87 19.29 0.20
CA ALA A 124 -15.92 19.27 -1.26
C ALA A 124 -15.53 20.62 -1.89
N GLU A 125 -15.96 21.72 -1.29
CA GLU A 125 -15.60 23.09 -1.71
C GLU A 125 -14.09 23.32 -1.60
N ARG A 126 -13.46 22.93 -0.48
CA ARG A 126 -12.00 22.99 -0.31
C ARG A 126 -11.25 22.18 -1.37
N CYS A 127 -11.83 21.11 -1.88
CA CYS A 127 -11.20 20.24 -2.87
C CYS A 127 -11.34 20.72 -4.33
N GLN A 128 -12.17 21.73 -4.64
CA GLN A 128 -12.48 22.10 -6.04
C GLN A 128 -11.26 22.48 -6.89
N GLY A 129 -10.26 23.10 -6.27
CA GLY A 129 -9.02 23.52 -6.93
C GLY A 129 -7.91 22.48 -6.93
N ASP A 130 -8.14 21.30 -6.37
CA ASP A 130 -7.11 20.27 -6.28
C ASP A 130 -6.98 19.50 -7.60
N ARG A 131 -5.78 18.95 -7.86
CA ARG A 131 -5.58 18.09 -9.02
C ARG A 131 -6.31 16.74 -8.89
N HIS A 132 -6.42 16.23 -7.67
CA HIS A 132 -7.01 14.94 -7.36
C HIS A 132 -7.46 14.89 -5.90
N HIS A 133 -8.16 13.81 -5.55
CA HIS A 133 -8.36 13.38 -4.15
C HIS A 133 -8.15 11.87 -4.07
N PHE A 134 -7.98 11.36 -2.86
CA PHE A 134 -7.90 9.94 -2.58
C PHE A 134 -9.21 9.45 -1.98
N ARG A 135 -9.58 8.23 -2.30
CA ARG A 135 -10.66 7.49 -1.65
C ARG A 135 -10.10 6.19 -1.14
N PHE A 136 -10.32 5.92 0.13
CA PHE A 136 -9.98 4.67 0.77
C PHE A 136 -11.25 4.00 1.29
N ILE A 137 -11.27 2.68 1.22
CA ILE A 137 -12.20 1.84 1.97
C ILE A 137 -11.33 1.00 2.90
N VAL A 138 -11.58 1.09 4.20
CA VAL A 138 -10.85 0.36 5.24
C VAL A 138 -11.84 -0.58 5.92
N SER A 139 -11.56 -1.89 5.86
CA SER A 139 -12.42 -2.93 6.41
C SER A 139 -11.58 -3.84 7.31
N PRO A 140 -11.55 -3.59 8.63
CA PRO A 140 -10.99 -4.55 9.58
C PRO A 140 -11.79 -5.84 9.57
N ASP A 141 -11.12 -7.00 9.61
CA ASP A 141 -11.82 -8.30 9.66
C ASP A 141 -12.68 -8.41 10.93
N ASP A 142 -12.17 -7.87 12.04
CA ASP A 142 -12.79 -7.88 13.37
C ASP A 142 -13.42 -6.52 13.74
N ALA A 143 -14.00 -5.81 12.77
CA ALA A 143 -14.53 -4.46 12.96
C ALA A 143 -15.59 -4.33 14.06
N THR A 144 -16.34 -5.40 14.35
CA THR A 144 -17.37 -5.45 15.40
C THR A 144 -16.80 -5.57 16.81
N GLU A 145 -15.58 -6.10 16.94
CA GLU A 145 -14.84 -6.20 18.20
C GLU A 145 -14.19 -4.87 18.59
N LEU A 146 -13.95 -3.97 17.62
CA LEU A 146 -13.43 -2.63 17.89
C LEU A 146 -14.43 -1.83 18.71
N SER A 147 -13.89 -1.09 19.68
CA SER A 147 -14.68 -0.28 20.61
C SER A 147 -15.38 0.86 19.87
N ASP A 148 -14.62 1.56 19.02
CA ASP A 148 -15.09 2.69 18.22
C ASP A 148 -14.32 2.79 16.89
N LEU A 149 -15.00 2.53 15.76
CA LEU A 149 -14.42 2.65 14.42
C LEU A 149 -13.99 4.09 14.08
N ARG A 150 -14.63 5.10 14.67
CA ARG A 150 -14.29 6.51 14.44
C ARG A 150 -13.01 6.89 15.15
N ALA A 151 -12.83 6.43 16.39
CA ALA A 151 -11.58 6.58 17.14
C ALA A 151 -10.43 5.85 16.42
N PHE A 152 -10.63 4.58 16.06
CA PHE A 152 -9.69 3.81 15.25
C PHE A 152 -9.27 4.54 13.97
N THR A 153 -10.25 5.11 13.24
CA THR A 153 -9.97 5.87 12.02
C THR A 153 -9.13 7.11 12.28
N ARG A 154 -9.36 7.84 13.38
CA ARG A 154 -8.54 9.01 13.75
C ARG A 154 -7.10 8.61 14.05
N ASP A 155 -6.90 7.56 14.83
CA ASP A 155 -5.55 7.06 15.13
C ASP A 155 -4.83 6.60 13.88
N LEU A 156 -5.53 5.90 12.99
CA LEU A 156 -5.01 5.51 11.68
C LEU A 156 -4.59 6.74 10.87
N MET A 157 -5.48 7.73 10.72
CA MET A 157 -5.19 8.92 9.92
C MET A 157 -4.09 9.80 10.52
N ASN A 158 -3.94 9.80 11.84
CA ASN A 158 -2.81 10.42 12.53
C ASN A 158 -1.48 9.73 12.19
N ASP A 159 -1.44 8.39 12.22
CA ASP A 159 -0.27 7.61 11.81
C ASP A 159 0.07 7.78 10.33
N ILE A 160 -0.94 7.82 9.46
CA ILE A 160 -0.76 8.11 8.03
C ILE A 160 -0.14 9.51 7.87
N SER A 161 -0.65 10.53 8.55
CA SER A 161 -0.10 11.90 8.47
C SER A 161 1.38 11.94 8.86
N ARG A 162 1.76 11.27 9.96
CA ARG A 162 3.14 11.15 10.43
C ARG A 162 4.04 10.47 9.39
N ASP A 163 3.58 9.36 8.81
CA ASP A 163 4.33 8.63 7.78
C ASP A 163 4.52 9.45 6.49
N LEU A 164 3.54 10.26 6.11
CA LEU A 164 3.61 11.14 4.95
C LEU A 164 4.41 12.42 5.21
N GLY A 165 4.68 12.74 6.49
CA GLY A 165 5.39 13.95 6.91
C GLY A 165 4.67 15.22 6.50
N THR A 166 3.34 15.21 6.55
CA THR A 166 2.47 16.35 6.22
C THR A 166 1.12 16.13 6.88
N THR A 167 0.46 17.22 7.26
CA THR A 167 -0.93 17.18 7.70
C THR A 167 -1.83 16.87 6.51
N ILE A 168 -2.79 15.96 6.67
CA ILE A 168 -3.75 15.61 5.63
C ILE A 168 -5.15 16.07 6.03
N ASP A 169 -5.86 16.74 5.11
CA ASP A 169 -7.28 17.11 5.27
C ASP A 169 -8.13 15.94 4.76
N TRP A 170 -9.03 15.43 5.61
CA TRP A 170 -9.85 14.26 5.30
C TRP A 170 -11.21 14.32 5.97
N VAL A 171 -12.17 13.62 5.37
CA VAL A 171 -13.46 13.27 5.96
C VAL A 171 -13.72 11.80 5.79
N ALA A 172 -14.50 11.21 6.69
CA ALA A 172 -14.85 9.80 6.64
C ALA A 172 -16.29 9.53 7.06
N VAL A 173 -16.78 8.35 6.72
CA VAL A 173 -18.05 7.81 7.23
C VAL A 173 -17.91 6.31 7.42
N ASP A 174 -18.43 5.81 8.53
CA ASP A 174 -18.53 4.39 8.87
C ASP A 174 -19.86 3.80 8.39
N HIS A 175 -19.79 2.62 7.77
CA HIS A 175 -20.93 1.88 7.22
C HIS A 175 -21.05 0.53 7.94
N TRP A 176 -22.23 0.27 8.52
CA TRP A 176 -22.56 -0.94 9.29
C TRP A 176 -23.71 -1.76 8.68
N ASN A 177 -24.31 -1.29 7.59
CA ASN A 177 -25.41 -1.95 6.87
C ASN A 177 -24.96 -3.00 5.85
N THR A 178 -23.67 -3.34 5.81
CA THR A 178 -23.14 -4.42 4.98
C THR A 178 -22.64 -5.56 5.85
N GLU A 179 -22.40 -6.74 5.26
CA GLU A 179 -21.88 -7.93 5.96
C GLU A 179 -20.61 -7.64 6.79
N HIS A 180 -19.74 -6.76 6.30
CA HIS A 180 -18.53 -6.33 7.01
C HIS A 180 -18.55 -4.81 7.24
N PRO A 181 -18.58 -4.33 8.49
CA PRO A 181 -18.45 -2.91 8.78
C PRO A 181 -17.17 -2.33 8.20
N HIS A 182 -17.26 -1.15 7.59
CA HIS A 182 -16.12 -0.54 6.92
C HIS A 182 -16.21 0.98 6.92
N ILE A 183 -15.06 1.63 6.70
CA ILE A 183 -14.95 3.09 6.68
C ILE A 183 -14.58 3.55 5.28
N HIS A 184 -15.36 4.50 4.75
CA HIS A 184 -14.98 5.29 3.60
C HIS A 184 -14.20 6.51 4.07
N VAL A 185 -12.95 6.67 3.64
CA VAL A 185 -12.11 7.84 3.95
C VAL A 185 -11.77 8.58 2.66
N LEU A 186 -12.06 9.87 2.62
CA LEU A 186 -11.71 10.76 1.53
C LEU A 186 -10.62 11.72 2.00
N VAL A 187 -9.50 11.73 1.29
CA VAL A 187 -8.36 12.58 1.62
C VAL A 187 -8.12 13.57 0.50
N ARG A 188 -7.96 14.84 0.87
CA ARG A 188 -7.64 15.93 -0.05
C ARG A 188 -6.33 15.64 -0.79
N GLY A 189 -6.23 16.03 -2.06
CA GLY A 189 -5.01 15.85 -2.86
C GLY A 189 -3.96 16.93 -2.64
N ARG A 190 -3.99 17.63 -1.50
CA ARG A 190 -3.14 18.77 -1.19
C ARG A 190 -2.45 18.60 0.15
N ALA A 191 -1.16 18.90 0.22
CA ALA A 191 -0.35 18.87 1.42
C ALA A 191 -0.41 20.22 2.15
N ASP A 192 0.08 20.26 3.39
CA ASP A 192 0.17 21.47 4.23
C ASP A 192 1.10 22.56 3.67
N ASP A 193 2.10 22.18 2.87
CA ASP A 193 2.94 23.10 2.10
C ASP A 193 2.19 23.77 0.92
N GLY A 194 0.92 23.43 0.72
CA GLY A 194 0.09 23.95 -0.36
C GLY A 194 0.32 23.29 -1.72
N GLY A 195 1.25 22.33 -1.83
CA GLY A 195 1.51 21.54 -3.02
C GLY A 195 0.60 20.32 -3.16
N ASP A 196 0.68 19.65 -4.31
CA ASP A 196 -0.06 18.40 -4.54
C ASP A 196 0.45 17.29 -3.61
N LEU A 197 -0.46 16.67 -2.84
CA LEU A 197 -0.18 15.47 -2.06
C LEU A 197 0.04 14.29 -3.01
N VAL A 198 1.30 13.86 -3.14
CA VAL A 198 1.67 12.64 -3.86
C VAL A 198 2.14 11.58 -2.87
N ILE A 199 1.36 10.50 -2.73
CA ILE A 199 1.67 9.38 -1.86
C ILE A 199 2.47 8.32 -2.63
N ASN A 200 3.53 7.82 -2.01
CA ASN A 200 4.36 6.76 -2.57
C ASN A 200 3.55 5.49 -2.87
N ARG A 201 3.76 4.88 -4.04
CA ARG A 201 3.06 3.66 -4.46
C ARG A 201 3.23 2.49 -3.49
N GLY A 202 4.44 2.31 -2.95
CA GLY A 202 4.73 1.30 -1.93
C GLY A 202 3.93 1.55 -0.65
N TYR A 203 3.74 2.82 -0.30
CA TYR A 203 2.92 3.20 0.85
C TYR A 203 1.44 2.93 0.63
N ILE A 204 0.87 3.30 -0.52
CA ILE A 204 -0.54 2.98 -0.86
C ILE A 204 -0.76 1.46 -0.87
N SER A 205 0.13 0.70 -1.51
CA SER A 205 -0.07 -0.74 -1.71
C SER A 205 0.17 -1.60 -0.47
N ARG A 206 0.95 -1.13 0.51
CA ARG A 206 1.34 -1.92 1.69
C ARG A 206 1.38 -1.12 2.98
N GLY A 207 1.93 0.10 2.94
CA GLY A 207 2.09 0.98 4.11
C GLY A 207 0.77 1.25 4.84
N PHE A 208 -0.24 1.72 4.11
CA PHE A 208 -1.54 2.06 4.69
C PHE A 208 -2.17 0.85 5.38
N ARG A 209 -2.28 -0.28 4.68
CA ARG A 209 -2.83 -1.53 5.26
C ARG A 209 -2.05 -1.97 6.48
N ALA A 210 -0.72 -1.96 6.41
CA ALA A 210 0.10 -2.38 7.53
C ALA A 210 -0.06 -1.50 8.78
N ARG A 211 -0.37 -0.21 8.62
CA ARG A 211 -0.72 0.67 9.75
C ARG A 211 -2.05 0.29 10.37
N ALA A 212 -3.05 0.06 9.54
CA ALA A 212 -4.36 -0.38 10.01
C ALA A 212 -4.26 -1.73 10.76
N GLU A 213 -3.57 -2.73 10.20
CA GLU A 213 -3.37 -4.04 10.85
C GLU A 213 -2.66 -3.94 12.20
N LYS A 214 -1.67 -3.05 12.32
CA LYS A 214 -0.98 -2.80 13.59
C LYS A 214 -1.94 -2.20 14.62
N LEU A 215 -2.74 -1.22 14.24
CA LEU A 215 -3.68 -0.57 15.16
C LEU A 215 -4.76 -1.54 15.64
N VAL A 216 -5.37 -2.31 14.74
CA VAL A 216 -6.35 -3.34 15.13
C VAL A 216 -5.72 -4.39 16.06
N THR A 217 -4.50 -4.84 15.74
CA THR A 217 -3.78 -5.81 16.57
C THR A 217 -3.42 -5.25 17.95
N LEU A 218 -3.14 -3.94 18.06
CA LEU A 218 -2.85 -3.29 19.33
C LEU A 218 -4.10 -3.13 20.20
N GLU A 219 -5.23 -2.72 19.60
CA GLU A 219 -6.48 -2.49 20.33
C GLU A 219 -7.12 -3.79 20.82
N LEU A 220 -7.26 -4.79 19.94
CA LEU A 220 -7.91 -6.06 20.27
C LEU A 220 -7.00 -7.04 21.00
N GLY A 221 -5.76 -6.63 21.24
CA GLY A 221 -4.72 -7.43 21.85
C GLY A 221 -4.37 -8.68 21.05
N ARG A 222 -3.43 -9.41 21.64
CA ARG A 222 -3.27 -10.84 21.43
C ARG A 222 -3.06 -11.49 22.78
#